data_AF-G1Q327-F1
#
_entry.id   AF-G1Q327-F1
#
_cell.length_a   1.000
_cell.length_b   1.000
_cell.length_c   1.000
_cell.angle_alpha   90.00
_cell.angle_beta   90.00
_cell.angle_gamma   90.00
#
_symmetry.space_group_name_H-M   'P 1'
#
loop_
_entity.id
_entity.type
_entity.pdbx_description
1 polymer ?
#
loop_
_entity_poly.entity_id
_entity_poly.type
_entity_poly.pdbx_seq_one_letter_code
_entity_poly.pdbx_strand_id
1 'polypeptide(L)'
;QWTGSPRPVHTMATAYVPSVQYECPVYQYVVRLGQCLRRFWNVYIMGFFIEEEEEHIPPSQIFFHKGKIVALGQTLRNKSLAIEERAQAAYRIGLLAFTGGPTAAKFAAEHMKEVAHLLQSGQAAPEARILLLQSVACWCYLNPITQRRAKFLQLVPILMAIFGNAPESSQTDVNNTLQVKFWACYTLSVMTCNNLSYMEELREHSKFKYQLQALAQKDWAGWPENFAEVLYFLIGFHRH
;
A
#
# COMPACT_ATOMS: atom_id res chain seq x y z
N GLN A 1 5.33 103.41 -5.17
CA GLN A 1 5.08 102.41 -4.11
C GLN A 1 5.55 101.08 -4.69
N TRP A 2 6.78 100.66 -4.37
CA TRP A 2 7.10 99.61 -3.37
C TRP A 2 6.36 98.30 -3.67
N THR A 3 6.90 97.09 -3.82
CA THR A 3 8.23 96.42 -3.74
C THR A 3 7.90 94.97 -4.17
N GLY A 4 8.66 94.23 -4.97
CA GLY A 4 9.90 93.54 -4.59
C GLY A 4 9.74 92.01 -4.78
N SER A 5 10.61 91.40 -5.59
CA SER A 5 10.81 89.93 -5.62
C SER A 5 11.45 89.44 -4.32
N PRO A 6 11.19 88.20 -3.88
CA PRO A 6 12.26 87.17 -3.91
C PRO A 6 11.74 85.72 -4.10
N ARG A 7 12.35 84.94 -5.01
CA ARG A 7 13.36 83.87 -4.81
C ARG A 7 12.77 82.44 -4.94
N PRO A 8 13.53 81.50 -5.53
CA PRO A 8 13.10 80.12 -5.75
C PRO A 8 13.33 79.29 -4.48
N VAL A 9 12.34 78.47 -4.09
CA VAL A 9 12.51 77.48 -3.02
C VAL A 9 12.95 76.16 -3.66
N HIS A 10 14.15 75.74 -3.28
CA HIS A 10 14.75 74.44 -3.56
C HIS A 10 13.76 73.30 -3.30
N THR A 11 13.44 72.52 -4.33
CA THR A 11 12.85 71.20 -4.14
C THR A 11 14.00 70.23 -3.87
N MET A 12 14.16 69.84 -2.60
CA MET A 12 15.05 68.76 -2.18
C MET A 12 14.61 67.46 -2.85
N ALA A 13 15.56 66.76 -3.47
CA ALA A 13 15.38 65.39 -3.90
C ALA A 13 15.18 64.48 -2.68
N THR A 14 13.98 63.92 -2.53
CA THR A 14 13.71 62.84 -1.60
C THR A 14 14.33 61.56 -2.15
N ALA A 15 15.47 61.17 -1.57
CA ALA A 15 16.07 59.87 -1.81
C ALA A 15 15.11 58.76 -1.35
N TYR A 16 14.63 57.97 -2.30
CA TYR A 16 13.90 56.73 -2.04
C TYR A 16 14.91 55.70 -1.53
N VAL A 17 14.88 55.38 -0.23
CA VAL A 17 15.60 54.23 0.33
C VAL A 17 14.63 53.05 0.31
N PRO A 18 14.85 51.99 -0.49
CA PRO A 18 14.01 50.81 -0.42
C PRO A 18 14.28 50.10 0.91
N SER A 19 13.25 49.98 1.75
CA SER A 19 13.27 49.10 2.91
C SER A 19 13.36 47.65 2.43
N VAL A 20 14.57 47.08 2.50
CA VAL A 20 14.77 45.64 2.30
C VAL A 20 14.07 44.93 3.45
N GLN A 21 12.88 44.37 3.18
CA GLN A 21 12.23 43.40 4.05
C GLN A 21 13.12 42.16 4.15
N TYR A 22 13.88 42.07 5.24
CA TYR A 22 14.54 40.83 5.62
C TYR A 22 13.48 39.81 6.05
N GLU A 23 13.00 39.00 5.11
CA GLU A 23 12.22 37.81 5.45
C GLU A 23 13.10 36.84 6.22
N CYS A 24 12.74 36.59 7.48
CA CYS A 24 13.47 35.67 8.35
C CYS A 24 13.50 34.27 7.72
N PRO A 25 14.68 33.65 7.51
CA PRO A 25 14.82 32.31 6.91
C PRO A 25 13.99 31.24 7.63
N VAL A 26 13.76 31.42 8.94
CA VAL A 26 12.92 30.54 9.76
C VAL A 26 11.46 30.60 9.33
N TYR A 27 10.95 31.79 8.98
CA TYR A 27 9.57 31.96 8.49
C TYR A 27 9.36 31.23 7.17
N GLN A 28 10.29 31.38 6.22
CA GLN A 28 10.25 30.66 4.94
C GLN A 28 10.31 29.13 5.13
N TYR A 29 11.09 28.65 6.10
CA TYR A 29 11.15 27.23 6.43
C TYR A 29 9.84 26.70 7.01
N VAL A 30 9.22 27.43 7.94
CA VAL A 30 7.91 27.07 8.53
C VAL A 30 6.81 27.09 7.47
N VAL A 31 6.80 28.08 6.57
CA VAL A 31 5.84 28.14 5.46
C VAL A 31 6.01 26.95 4.52
N ARG A 32 7.25 26.59 4.16
CA ARG A 32 7.53 25.39 3.35
C ARG A 32 7.10 24.11 4.05
N LEU A 33 7.39 23.98 5.35
CA LEU A 33 6.96 22.83 6.15
C LEU A 33 5.43 22.73 6.17
N GLY A 34 4.74 23.84 6.40
CA GLY A 34 3.27 23.92 6.36
C GLY A 34 2.69 23.56 5.00
N GLN A 35 3.31 24.00 3.91
CA GLN A 35 2.92 23.61 2.55
C GLN A 35 3.16 22.13 2.28
N CYS A 36 4.29 21.58 2.73
CA CYS A 36 4.59 20.15 2.62
C CYS A 36 3.60 19.31 3.42
N LEU A 37 3.28 19.72 4.65
CA LEU A 37 2.29 19.05 5.48
C LEU A 37 0.88 19.18 4.89
N ARG A 38 0.52 20.31 4.29
CA ARG A 38 -0.77 20.50 3.63
C ARG A 38 -0.88 19.67 2.35
N ARG A 39 0.19 19.57 1.57
CA ARG A 39 0.27 18.66 0.41
C ARG A 39 0.20 17.21 0.88
N PHE A 40 0.93 16.85 1.93
CA PHE A 40 0.87 15.51 2.50
C PHE A 40 -0.53 15.18 3.00
N TRP A 41 -1.17 16.10 3.72
CA TRP A 41 -2.54 15.97 4.19
C TRP A 41 -3.52 15.85 3.03
N ASN A 42 -3.43 16.69 2.00
CA ASN A 42 -4.37 16.64 0.89
C ASN A 42 -4.19 15.38 0.01
N VAL A 43 -2.95 14.97 -0.25
CA VAL A 43 -2.66 13.82 -1.12
C VAL A 43 -2.88 12.51 -0.38
N TYR A 44 -2.37 12.41 0.85
CA TYR A 44 -2.35 11.15 1.58
C TYR A 44 -3.44 11.03 2.62
N ILE A 45 -3.97 12.10 3.21
CA ILE A 45 -5.03 12.03 4.23
C ILE A 45 -6.41 12.29 3.63
N MET A 46 -6.60 13.39 2.89
CA MET A 46 -7.90 13.72 2.27
C MET A 46 -8.27 12.76 1.14
N GLY A 47 -7.30 12.16 0.45
CA GLY A 47 -7.57 11.07 -0.49
C GLY A 47 -8.18 9.81 0.16
N PHE A 48 -8.28 9.72 1.49
CA PHE A 48 -9.09 8.71 2.20
C PHE A 48 -10.54 9.15 2.44
N PHE A 49 -10.82 10.46 2.39
CA PHE A 49 -12.12 11.06 2.67
C PHE A 49 -12.85 11.57 1.43
N ILE A 50 -12.16 11.68 0.29
CA ILE A 50 -12.80 11.91 -1.00
C ILE A 50 -13.48 10.58 -1.39
N GLU A 51 -14.79 10.53 -1.19
CA GLU A 51 -15.66 9.59 -1.87
C GLU A 51 -15.56 9.92 -3.37
N GLU A 52 -14.79 9.11 -4.11
CA GLU A 52 -14.97 9.05 -5.57
C GLU A 52 -16.43 8.72 -5.84
N GLU A 53 -17.06 9.44 -6.78
CA GLU A 53 -18.48 9.31 -7.14
C GLU A 53 -18.91 7.84 -7.07
N GLU A 54 -19.65 7.51 -6.01
CA GLU A 54 -20.19 6.18 -5.82
C GLU A 54 -21.13 5.90 -7.00
N GLU A 55 -20.77 4.94 -7.86
CA GLU A 55 -21.78 4.28 -8.69
C GLU A 55 -22.94 3.90 -7.76
N HIS A 56 -24.17 4.26 -8.15
CA HIS A 56 -25.34 4.06 -7.32
C HIS A 56 -25.62 2.56 -7.15
N ILE A 57 -25.03 1.97 -6.10
CA ILE A 57 -25.21 0.57 -5.76
C ILE A 57 -26.52 0.44 -4.97
N PRO A 58 -27.44 -0.45 -5.37
CA PRO A 58 -28.69 -0.67 -4.65
C PRO A 58 -28.42 -1.00 -3.18
N PRO A 59 -29.16 -0.40 -2.22
CA PRO A 59 -28.95 -0.61 -0.78
C PRO A 59 -28.90 -2.09 -0.39
N SER A 60 -29.68 -2.94 -1.05
CA SER A 60 -29.73 -4.39 -0.80
C SER A 60 -28.38 -5.10 -1.00
N GLN A 61 -27.54 -4.66 -1.94
CA GLN A 61 -26.22 -5.25 -2.17
C GLN A 61 -25.19 -4.79 -1.12
N ILE A 62 -25.28 -3.54 -0.68
CA ILE A 62 -24.43 -2.96 0.38
C ILE A 62 -24.65 -3.70 1.72
N PHE A 63 -25.90 -4.05 2.05
CA PHE A 63 -26.21 -4.77 3.28
C PHE A 63 -25.81 -6.26 3.24
N PHE A 64 -25.87 -6.91 2.07
CA PHE A 64 -25.66 -8.36 1.96
C PHE A 64 -24.23 -8.80 2.28
N HIS A 65 -23.22 -8.13 1.72
CA HIS A 65 -21.82 -8.50 1.97
C HIS A 65 -21.33 -8.01 3.34
N LYS A 66 -21.79 -6.84 3.79
CA LYS A 66 -21.37 -6.25 5.08
C LYS A 66 -21.61 -7.19 6.26
N GLY A 67 -22.81 -7.73 6.40
CA GLY A 67 -23.13 -8.64 7.51
C GLY A 67 -22.24 -9.87 7.55
N LYS A 68 -21.96 -10.47 6.39
CA LYS A 68 -21.08 -11.64 6.26
C LYS A 68 -19.63 -11.31 6.58
N ILE A 69 -19.13 -10.18 6.07
CA ILE A 69 -17.76 -9.70 6.34
C ILE A 69 -17.57 -9.47 7.84
N VAL A 70 -18.52 -8.82 8.50
CA VAL A 70 -18.45 -8.56 9.95
C VAL A 70 -18.42 -9.86 10.75
N ALA A 71 -19.28 -10.83 10.43
CA ALA A 71 -19.30 -12.13 11.11
C ALA A 71 -17.97 -12.89 10.92
N LEU A 72 -17.45 -12.96 9.70
CA LEU A 72 -16.15 -13.58 9.41
C LEU A 72 -15.00 -12.82 10.09
N GLY A 73 -15.11 -11.49 10.21
CA GLY A 73 -14.17 -10.64 10.90
C GLY A 73 -14.07 -10.95 12.39
N GLN A 74 -15.19 -11.30 13.04
CA GLN A 74 -15.21 -11.78 14.43
C GLN A 74 -14.46 -13.11 14.56
N THR A 75 -14.69 -14.05 13.63
CA THR A 75 -13.95 -15.32 13.57
C THR A 75 -12.44 -15.08 13.42
N LEU A 76 -12.03 -14.22 12.48
CA LEU A 76 -10.63 -13.88 12.24
C LEU A 76 -9.94 -13.27 13.47
N ARG A 77 -10.66 -12.43 14.23
CA ARG A 77 -10.16 -11.77 15.45
C ARG A 77 -10.14 -12.69 16.67
N ASN A 78 -10.88 -13.79 16.65
CA ASN A 78 -10.99 -14.67 17.80
C ASN A 78 -9.70 -15.47 18.01
N LYS A 79 -8.90 -15.07 19.02
CA LYS A 79 -7.63 -15.70 19.37
C LYS A 79 -7.78 -17.10 19.99
N SER A 80 -8.99 -17.51 20.39
CA SER A 80 -9.24 -18.86 20.90
C SER A 80 -9.38 -19.90 19.78
N LEU A 81 -9.54 -19.46 18.53
CA LEU A 81 -9.64 -20.35 17.37
C LEU A 81 -8.26 -20.67 16.79
N ALA A 82 -8.17 -21.82 16.14
CA ALA A 82 -6.97 -22.24 15.43
C ALA A 82 -6.63 -21.25 14.29
N ILE A 83 -5.35 -21.16 13.92
CA ILE A 83 -4.90 -20.22 12.89
C ILE A 83 -5.54 -20.57 11.54
N GLU A 84 -5.76 -21.85 11.27
CA GLU A 84 -6.35 -22.39 10.05
C GLU A 84 -7.79 -21.88 9.87
N GLU A 85 -8.60 -21.91 10.93
CA GLU A 85 -9.98 -21.40 10.90
C GLU A 85 -10.01 -19.89 10.66
N ARG A 86 -9.08 -19.18 11.31
CA ARG A 86 -8.94 -17.72 11.16
C ARG A 86 -8.47 -17.35 9.75
N ALA A 87 -7.53 -18.10 9.18
CA ALA A 87 -7.06 -17.94 7.81
C ALA A 87 -8.16 -18.23 6.79
N GLN A 88 -8.98 -19.25 7.03
CA GLN A 88 -10.16 -19.55 6.21
C GLN A 88 -11.19 -18.40 6.24
N ALA A 89 -11.39 -17.78 7.40
CA ALA A 89 -12.24 -16.59 7.52
C ALA A 89 -11.67 -15.41 6.72
N ALA A 90 -10.36 -15.14 6.84
CA ALA A 90 -9.67 -14.11 6.05
C ALA A 90 -9.84 -14.33 4.54
N TYR A 91 -9.62 -15.56 4.05
CA TYR A 91 -9.80 -15.91 2.64
C TYR A 91 -11.23 -15.62 2.16
N ARG A 92 -12.25 -16.00 2.94
CA ARG A 92 -13.65 -15.72 2.59
C ARG A 92 -13.97 -14.22 2.58
N ILE A 93 -13.40 -13.43 3.48
CA ILE A 93 -13.51 -11.97 3.45
C ILE A 93 -12.85 -11.42 2.17
N GLY A 94 -11.69 -11.94 1.78
CA GLY A 94 -11.01 -11.64 0.52
C GLY A 94 -11.91 -11.85 -0.69
N LEU A 95 -12.53 -13.03 -0.80
CA LEU A 95 -13.47 -13.33 -1.89
C LEU A 95 -14.66 -12.39 -1.92
N LEU A 96 -15.29 -12.13 -0.76
CA LEU A 96 -16.44 -11.22 -0.68
C LEU A 96 -16.07 -9.79 -1.09
N ALA A 97 -14.87 -9.34 -0.77
CA ALA A 97 -14.37 -8.03 -1.20
C ALA A 97 -14.12 -7.99 -2.71
N PHE A 98 -13.51 -9.05 -3.27
CA PHE A 98 -13.24 -9.16 -4.70
C PHE A 98 -14.53 -9.18 -5.53
N THR A 99 -15.53 -9.97 -5.13
CA THR A 99 -16.79 -10.08 -5.87
C THR A 99 -17.81 -8.98 -5.54
N GLY A 100 -17.69 -8.37 -4.36
CA GLY A 100 -18.66 -7.39 -3.85
C GLY A 100 -18.32 -5.93 -4.17
N GLY A 101 -17.28 -5.69 -4.98
CA GLY A 101 -16.88 -4.37 -5.44
C GLY A 101 -16.29 -3.45 -4.36
N PRO A 102 -16.12 -2.15 -4.66
CA PRO A 102 -15.44 -1.18 -3.79
C PRO A 102 -16.05 -1.09 -2.38
N THR A 103 -17.37 -1.17 -2.26
CA THR A 103 -18.06 -1.08 -0.96
C THR A 103 -17.76 -2.28 -0.06
N ALA A 104 -17.79 -3.51 -0.59
CA ALA A 104 -17.41 -4.69 0.17
C ALA A 104 -15.93 -4.66 0.55
N ALA A 105 -15.07 -4.20 -0.37
CA ALA A 105 -13.64 -4.03 -0.12
C ALA A 105 -13.35 -3.02 1.00
N LYS A 106 -14.13 -1.93 1.11
CA LYS A 106 -14.03 -0.95 2.21
C LYS A 106 -14.25 -1.61 3.58
N PHE A 107 -15.31 -2.41 3.72
CA PHE A 107 -15.57 -3.14 4.98
C PHE A 107 -14.50 -4.19 5.26
N ALA A 108 -14.06 -4.89 4.23
CA ALA A 108 -13.03 -5.92 4.35
C ALA A 108 -11.66 -5.35 4.77
N ALA A 109 -11.32 -4.13 4.35
CA ALA A 109 -10.06 -3.47 4.66
C ALA A 109 -9.81 -3.30 6.18
N GLU A 110 -10.87 -3.26 6.99
CA GLU A 110 -10.80 -3.19 8.45
C GLU A 110 -10.16 -4.45 9.08
N HIS A 111 -10.16 -5.55 8.34
CA HIS A 111 -9.66 -6.86 8.78
C HIS A 111 -8.25 -7.20 8.27
N MET A 112 -7.67 -6.33 7.43
CA MET A 112 -6.32 -6.56 6.87
C MET A 112 -5.23 -6.56 7.94
N LYS A 113 -5.42 -5.83 9.04
CA LYS A 113 -4.43 -5.76 10.13
C LYS A 113 -4.23 -7.13 10.79
N GLU A 114 -5.32 -7.86 10.99
CA GLU A 114 -5.30 -9.20 11.55
C GLU A 114 -4.57 -10.18 10.62
N VAL A 115 -4.78 -10.07 9.30
CA VAL A 115 -4.07 -10.88 8.30
C VAL A 115 -2.58 -10.57 8.27
N ALA A 116 -2.20 -9.29 8.30
CA ALA A 116 -0.80 -8.88 8.38
C ALA A 116 -0.12 -9.46 9.63
N HIS A 117 -0.81 -9.44 10.78
CA HIS A 117 -0.31 -10.02 12.02
C HIS A 117 -0.15 -11.55 11.95
N LEU A 118 -1.12 -12.26 11.36
CA LEU A 118 -1.04 -13.72 11.18
C LEU A 118 0.08 -14.13 10.21
N LEU A 119 0.32 -13.36 9.15
CA LEU A 119 1.44 -13.59 8.23
C LEU A 119 2.80 -13.37 8.92
N GLN A 120 2.90 -12.41 9.84
CA GLN A 120 4.11 -12.12 10.60
C GLN A 120 4.43 -13.15 11.69
N SER A 121 3.43 -13.79 12.30
CA SER A 121 3.64 -14.61 13.50
C SER A 121 4.54 -15.82 13.27
N GLY A 122 4.69 -16.26 12.02
CA GLY A 122 5.50 -17.43 11.64
C GLY A 122 4.92 -18.77 12.13
N GLN A 123 3.82 -18.76 12.89
CA GLN A 123 3.19 -19.93 13.49
C GLN A 123 2.21 -20.66 12.56
N ALA A 124 1.80 -20.00 11.47
CA ALA A 124 0.83 -20.55 10.53
C ALA A 124 1.45 -21.69 9.70
N ALA A 125 0.74 -22.83 9.63
CA ALA A 125 1.05 -23.89 8.69
C ALA A 125 1.02 -23.38 7.23
N PRO A 126 1.74 -24.02 6.30
CA PRO A 126 1.82 -23.60 4.89
C PRO A 126 0.45 -23.33 4.25
N GLU A 127 -0.54 -24.18 4.48
CA GLU A 127 -1.89 -24.07 3.94
C GLU A 127 -2.61 -22.83 4.48
N ALA A 128 -2.49 -22.56 5.77
CA ALA A 128 -3.03 -21.35 6.39
C ALA A 128 -2.34 -20.09 5.84
N ARG A 129 -1.02 -20.14 5.60
CA ARG A 129 -0.30 -19.02 4.95
C ARG A 129 -0.80 -18.78 3.54
N ILE A 130 -1.06 -19.83 2.76
CA ILE A 130 -1.62 -19.71 1.41
C ILE A 130 -2.98 -19.02 1.45
N LEU A 131 -3.89 -19.41 2.37
CA LEU A 131 -5.19 -18.75 2.52
C LEU A 131 -5.06 -17.25 2.87
N LEU A 132 -4.11 -16.91 3.73
CA LEU A 132 -3.82 -15.52 4.07
C LEU A 132 -3.28 -14.75 2.85
N LEU A 133 -2.36 -15.33 2.08
CA LEU A 133 -1.82 -14.73 0.85
C LEU A 133 -2.91 -14.51 -0.21
N GLN A 134 -3.78 -15.50 -0.39
CA GLN A 134 -4.94 -15.41 -1.28
C GLN A 134 -5.90 -14.29 -0.86
N SER A 135 -6.14 -14.14 0.45
CA SER A 135 -6.97 -13.05 0.96
C SER A 135 -6.40 -11.67 0.60
N VAL A 136 -5.08 -11.48 0.77
CA VAL A 136 -4.39 -10.24 0.39
C VAL A 136 -4.46 -10.00 -1.11
N ALA A 137 -4.24 -11.03 -1.92
CA ALA A 137 -4.34 -10.90 -3.38
C ALA A 137 -5.75 -10.47 -3.80
N CYS A 138 -6.79 -11.10 -3.23
CA CYS A 138 -8.18 -10.75 -3.51
C CYS A 138 -8.51 -9.30 -3.09
N TRP A 139 -8.01 -8.85 -1.94
CA TRP A 139 -8.21 -7.47 -1.49
C TRP A 139 -7.53 -6.45 -2.38
N CYS A 140 -6.28 -6.71 -2.78
CA CYS A 140 -5.47 -5.75 -3.51
C CYS A 140 -5.71 -5.74 -5.03
N TYR A 141 -6.48 -6.69 -5.56
CA TYR A 141 -6.75 -6.78 -6.99
C TYR A 141 -7.52 -5.56 -7.49
N LEU A 142 -6.85 -4.75 -8.32
CA LEU A 142 -7.39 -3.54 -8.95
C LEU A 142 -8.12 -2.58 -7.99
N ASN A 143 -7.69 -2.54 -6.72
CA ASN A 143 -8.34 -1.74 -5.70
C ASN A 143 -7.34 -0.80 -5.00
N PRO A 144 -7.29 0.50 -5.40
CA PRO A 144 -6.33 1.45 -4.85
C PRO A 144 -6.49 1.72 -3.36
N ILE A 145 -7.70 1.57 -2.80
CA ILE A 145 -7.98 1.83 -1.38
C ILE A 145 -7.34 0.75 -0.51
N THR A 146 -7.58 -0.51 -0.82
CA THR A 146 -7.00 -1.65 -0.09
C THR A 146 -5.50 -1.78 -0.35
N GLN A 147 -5.01 -1.44 -1.54
CA GLN A 147 -3.57 -1.33 -1.80
C GLN A 147 -2.92 -0.27 -0.91
N ARG A 148 -3.48 0.94 -0.82
CA ARG A 148 -2.97 1.97 0.11
C ARG A 148 -2.97 1.47 1.55
N ARG A 149 -4.02 0.75 1.97
CA ARG A 149 -4.10 0.13 3.30
C ARG A 149 -3.04 -0.94 3.52
N ALA A 150 -2.79 -1.80 2.54
CA ALA A 150 -1.74 -2.82 2.57
C ALA A 150 -0.36 -2.20 2.77
N LYS A 151 -0.09 -1.05 2.12
CA LYS A 151 1.17 -0.31 2.27
C LYS A 151 1.33 0.24 3.69
N PHE A 152 0.28 0.84 4.24
CA PHE A 152 0.28 1.32 5.63
C PHE A 152 0.56 0.18 6.63
N LEU A 153 0.06 -1.02 6.35
CA LEU A 153 0.30 -2.22 7.15
C LEU A 153 1.64 -2.90 6.89
N GLN A 154 2.50 -2.31 6.06
CA GLN A 154 3.84 -2.84 5.73
C GLN A 154 3.78 -4.27 5.17
N LEU A 155 2.78 -4.58 4.34
CA LEU A 155 2.63 -5.92 3.78
C LEU A 155 3.80 -6.33 2.86
N VAL A 156 4.45 -5.40 2.15
CA VAL A 156 5.59 -5.74 1.29
C VAL A 156 6.74 -6.36 2.11
N PRO A 157 7.28 -5.72 3.18
CA PRO A 157 8.28 -6.35 4.04
C PRO A 157 7.85 -7.71 4.62
N ILE A 158 6.58 -7.85 4.99
CA ILE A 158 6.02 -9.11 5.52
C ILE A 158 6.08 -10.23 4.48
N LEU A 159 5.64 -9.94 3.26
CA LEU A 159 5.67 -10.88 2.15
C LEU A 159 7.11 -11.18 1.71
N MET A 160 8.00 -10.20 1.76
CA MET A 160 9.42 -10.37 1.44
C MET A 160 10.12 -11.33 2.40
N ALA A 161 9.74 -11.35 3.68
CA ALA A 161 10.29 -12.28 4.66
C ALA A 161 10.04 -13.76 4.30
N ILE A 162 9.00 -14.06 3.53
CA ILE A 162 8.66 -15.42 3.07
C ILE A 162 9.79 -16.03 2.21
N PHE A 163 10.49 -15.18 1.45
CA PHE A 163 11.56 -15.61 0.56
C PHE A 163 12.89 -15.85 1.30
N GLY A 164 13.01 -15.39 2.55
CA GLY A 164 14.26 -15.37 3.32
C GLY A 164 14.57 -16.64 4.14
N ASN A 165 13.76 -17.69 4.07
CA ASN A 165 13.88 -18.84 5.00
C ASN A 165 15.05 -19.80 4.69
N ALA A 166 15.59 -20.37 5.78
CA ALA A 166 16.69 -21.34 5.87
C ALA A 166 16.41 -22.67 5.14
N PRO A 167 17.46 -23.46 4.82
CA PRO A 167 17.32 -24.71 4.07
C PRO A 167 16.40 -25.72 4.77
N GLU A 168 15.48 -26.30 4.00
CA GLU A 168 14.44 -27.21 4.47
C GLU A 168 14.99 -28.61 4.81
N SER A 169 14.40 -29.26 5.82
CA SER A 169 14.85 -30.55 6.35
C SER A 169 14.26 -31.79 5.64
N SER A 170 13.16 -31.65 4.89
CA SER A 170 12.51 -32.76 4.18
C SER A 170 11.89 -32.33 2.85
N GLN A 171 11.68 -33.29 1.93
CA GLN A 171 11.13 -33.01 0.59
C GLN A 171 9.67 -32.52 0.61
N THR A 172 8.86 -32.98 1.56
CA THR A 172 7.49 -32.47 1.74
C THR A 172 7.51 -31.03 2.26
N ASP A 173 8.41 -30.71 3.18
CA ASP A 173 8.60 -29.34 3.66
C ASP A 173 9.06 -28.41 2.53
N VAL A 174 9.85 -28.93 1.59
CA VAL A 174 10.28 -28.22 0.38
C VAL A 174 9.11 -27.85 -0.50
N ASN A 175 8.26 -28.83 -0.83
CA ASN A 175 7.11 -28.58 -1.71
C ASN A 175 6.10 -27.61 -1.09
N ASN A 176 5.81 -27.76 0.20
CA ASN A 176 4.88 -26.87 0.90
C ASN A 176 5.42 -25.44 1.00
N THR A 177 6.70 -25.29 1.34
CA THR A 177 7.35 -23.97 1.39
C THR A 177 7.46 -23.34 0.00
N LEU A 178 7.67 -24.14 -1.04
CA LEU A 178 7.68 -23.68 -2.42
C LEU A 178 6.31 -23.13 -2.85
N GLN A 179 5.21 -23.82 -2.53
CA GLN A 179 3.87 -23.32 -2.83
C GLN A 179 3.57 -21.98 -2.14
N VAL A 180 4.00 -21.81 -0.88
CA VAL A 180 3.86 -20.53 -0.18
C VAL A 180 4.63 -19.42 -0.91
N LYS A 181 5.83 -19.70 -1.43
CA LYS A 181 6.61 -18.74 -2.23
C LYS A 181 5.92 -18.41 -3.56
N PHE A 182 5.29 -19.39 -4.22
CA PHE A 182 4.53 -19.15 -5.45
C PHE A 182 3.33 -18.24 -5.22
N TRP A 183 2.54 -18.50 -4.17
CA TRP A 183 1.45 -17.61 -3.77
C TRP A 183 1.97 -16.23 -3.37
N ALA A 184 3.12 -16.12 -2.71
CA ALA A 184 3.73 -14.83 -2.40
C ALA A 184 4.12 -14.05 -3.66
N CYS A 185 4.70 -14.71 -4.68
CA CYS A 185 4.97 -14.09 -5.99
C CYS A 185 3.69 -13.59 -6.66
N TYR A 186 2.62 -14.39 -6.64
CA TYR A 186 1.32 -14.00 -7.17
C TYR A 186 0.75 -12.77 -6.44
N THR A 187 0.70 -12.82 -5.09
CA THR A 187 0.18 -11.71 -4.28
C THR A 187 0.98 -10.43 -4.50
N LEU A 188 2.31 -10.50 -4.55
CA LEU A 188 3.15 -9.34 -4.86
C LEU A 188 2.91 -8.82 -6.29
N SER A 189 2.74 -9.70 -7.28
CA SER A 189 2.39 -9.30 -8.64
C SER A 189 1.08 -8.50 -8.65
N VAL A 190 0.03 -9.01 -8.01
CA VAL A 190 -1.26 -8.32 -7.89
C VAL A 190 -1.13 -6.97 -7.20
N MET A 191 -0.34 -6.87 -6.14
CA MET A 191 -0.09 -5.60 -5.44
C MET A 191 0.66 -4.61 -6.33
N THR A 192 1.66 -5.07 -7.09
CA THR A 192 2.46 -4.19 -7.97
C THR A 192 1.73 -3.73 -9.22
N CYS A 193 0.74 -4.48 -9.70
CA CYS A 193 -0.04 -4.11 -10.87
C CYS A 193 -0.65 -2.71 -10.71
N ASN A 194 -0.30 -1.79 -11.60
CA ASN A 194 -0.71 -0.38 -11.60
C ASN A 194 -0.32 0.40 -10.33
N ASN A 195 0.70 -0.04 -9.60
CA ASN A 195 1.15 0.62 -8.38
C ASN A 195 2.67 0.83 -8.38
N LEU A 196 3.12 1.95 -8.95
CA LEU A 196 4.53 2.31 -9.07
C LEU A 196 5.25 2.30 -7.71
N SER A 197 4.55 2.74 -6.66
CA SER A 197 5.15 2.80 -5.34
C SER A 197 5.57 1.43 -4.81
N TYR A 198 4.82 0.37 -5.10
CA TYR A 198 5.22 -0.98 -4.72
C TYR A 198 6.33 -1.54 -5.59
N MET A 199 6.36 -1.18 -6.88
CA MET A 199 7.45 -1.56 -7.76
C MET A 199 8.78 -0.96 -7.28
N GLU A 200 8.77 0.31 -6.88
CA GLU A 200 9.95 1.00 -6.34
C GLU A 200 10.42 0.36 -5.02
N GLU A 201 9.49 0.14 -4.08
CA GLU A 201 9.79 -0.50 -2.79
C GLU A 201 10.42 -1.89 -2.99
N LEU A 202 9.85 -2.73 -3.86
CA LEU A 202 10.40 -4.06 -4.14
C LEU A 202 11.76 -4.01 -4.85
N ARG A 203 12.03 -2.98 -5.65
CA ARG A 203 13.31 -2.81 -6.34
C ARG A 203 14.45 -2.53 -5.37
N GLU A 204 14.18 -1.91 -4.23
CA GLU A 204 15.18 -1.62 -3.18
C GLU A 204 15.71 -2.90 -2.50
N HIS A 205 15.01 -4.03 -2.63
CA HIS A 205 15.43 -5.32 -2.09
C HIS A 205 16.39 -6.05 -3.04
N SER A 206 17.68 -5.70 -3.00
CA SER A 206 18.72 -6.22 -3.91
C SER A 206 18.81 -7.76 -4.00
N LYS A 207 18.55 -8.49 -2.91
CA LYS A 207 18.55 -9.96 -2.88
C LYS A 207 17.34 -10.57 -3.60
N PHE A 208 16.27 -9.82 -3.78
CA PHE A 208 15.01 -10.31 -4.33
C PHE A 208 15.15 -10.69 -5.79
N LYS A 209 15.96 -9.95 -6.56
CA LYS A 209 16.29 -10.28 -7.96
C LYS A 209 16.74 -11.73 -8.11
N TYR A 210 17.71 -12.16 -7.30
CA TYR A 210 18.25 -13.52 -7.35
C TYR A 210 17.25 -14.57 -6.85
N GLN A 211 16.43 -14.23 -5.85
CA GLN A 211 15.38 -15.12 -5.35
C GLN A 211 14.31 -15.39 -6.42
N LEU A 212 13.89 -14.36 -7.15
CA LEU A 212 12.94 -14.49 -8.25
C LEU A 212 13.53 -15.31 -9.40
N GLN A 213 14.79 -15.08 -9.78
CA GLN A 213 15.46 -15.90 -10.79
C GLN A 213 15.53 -17.38 -10.38
N ALA A 214 15.89 -17.67 -9.13
CA ALA A 214 15.92 -19.05 -8.64
C ALA A 214 14.54 -19.72 -8.60
N LEU A 215 13.49 -18.96 -8.26
CA LEU A 215 12.10 -19.43 -8.28
C LEU A 215 11.55 -19.60 -9.69
N ALA A 216 11.96 -18.76 -10.64
CA ALA A 216 11.57 -18.87 -12.04
C ALA A 216 12.02 -20.20 -12.66
N GLN A 217 13.14 -20.77 -12.19
CA GLN A 217 13.65 -22.08 -12.63
C GLN A 217 12.95 -23.29 -11.98
N LYS A 218 11.96 -23.08 -11.10
CA LYS A 218 11.22 -24.16 -10.46
C LYS A 218 10.06 -24.63 -11.35
N ASP A 219 9.48 -25.77 -11.03
CA ASP A 219 8.30 -26.27 -11.72
C ASP A 219 7.06 -25.50 -11.26
N TRP A 220 6.42 -24.80 -12.20
CA TRP A 220 5.19 -24.03 -11.99
C TRP A 220 3.95 -24.77 -12.54
N ALA A 221 4.04 -26.08 -12.79
CA ALA A 221 2.90 -26.87 -13.27
C ALA A 221 1.64 -26.62 -12.42
N GLY A 222 0.52 -26.34 -13.10
CA GLY A 222 -0.76 -26.02 -12.49
C GLY A 222 -1.01 -24.52 -12.23
N TRP A 223 0.00 -23.66 -12.40
CA TRP A 223 -0.18 -22.22 -12.44
C TRP A 223 -0.41 -21.73 -13.87
N PRO A 224 -1.23 -20.69 -14.07
CA PRO A 224 -1.45 -20.13 -15.41
C PRO A 224 -0.19 -19.47 -15.98
N GLU A 225 0.68 -18.96 -15.11
CA GLU A 225 1.90 -18.24 -15.47
C GLU A 225 2.99 -18.49 -14.41
N ASN A 226 4.25 -18.27 -14.80
CA ASN A 226 5.36 -18.22 -13.86
C ASN A 226 5.40 -16.85 -13.17
N PHE A 227 4.73 -16.74 -12.02
CA PHE A 227 4.60 -15.44 -11.34
C PHE A 227 5.92 -14.91 -10.76
N ALA A 228 6.97 -15.72 -10.64
CA ALA A 228 8.30 -15.19 -10.32
C ALA A 228 8.88 -14.40 -11.51
N GLU A 229 8.71 -14.88 -12.74
CA GLU A 229 9.11 -14.14 -13.94
C GLU A 229 8.25 -12.90 -14.15
N VAL A 230 6.92 -13.02 -14.03
CA VAL A 230 6.01 -11.87 -14.15
C VAL A 230 6.43 -10.76 -13.18
N LEU A 231 6.64 -11.10 -11.91
CA LEU A 231 7.06 -10.13 -10.90
C LEU A 231 8.44 -9.53 -11.20
N TYR A 232 9.39 -10.35 -11.69
CA TYR A 232 10.71 -9.90 -12.12
C TYR A 232 10.63 -8.84 -13.23
N PHE A 233 9.74 -9.05 -14.21
CA PHE A 233 9.51 -8.09 -15.29
C PHE A 233 8.78 -6.83 -14.80
N LEU A 234 7.73 -6.98 -13.97
CA LEU A 234 6.94 -5.87 -13.42
C LEU A 234 7.80 -4.90 -12.60
N ILE A 235 8.70 -5.41 -11.77
CA ILE A 235 9.61 -4.57 -10.95
C ILE A 235 10.69 -3.91 -11.82
N GLY A 236 10.96 -4.46 -13.01
CA GLY A 236 11.94 -3.92 -13.97
C GLY A 236 13.35 -4.49 -13.80
N PHE A 237 13.51 -5.64 -13.14
CA PHE A 237 14.84 -6.25 -12.96
C PHE A 237 15.50 -6.74 -14.25
N HIS A 238 14.77 -6.81 -15.37
CA HIS A 238 15.29 -7.15 -16.69
C HIS A 238 16.12 -6.04 -17.35
N ARG A 239 16.01 -4.78 -16.88
CA ARG A 239 16.66 -3.62 -17.53
C ARG A 239 18.07 -3.35 -17.01
N HIS A 240 18.54 -4.11 -16.02
CA HIS A 240 19.81 -3.96 -15.29
C HIS A 240 20.33 -5.34 -14.85
#